data_AF-A0A3D4TJ91-F1
#
_entry.id   AF-A0A3D4TJ91-F1
#
_cell.length_a   1.000
_cell.length_b   1.000
_cell.length_c   1.000
_cell.angle_alpha   90.00
_cell.angle_beta   90.00
_cell.angle_gamma   90.00
#
_symmetry.space_group_name_H-M   'P 1'
#
loop_
_entity.id
_entity.type
_entity.pdbx_description
1 polymer ?
#
loop_
_entity_poly.entity_id
_entity_poly.type
_entity_poly.pdbx_seq_one_letter_code
_entity_poly.pdbx_strand_id
1 'polypeptide(L)'
;MWVKIISICYVGNGHGYRQGVDEQALPYYQDYVSNFTEAEAVEFIRLFLEPEFASPLSRSTPDKRVRDLAAILKAKHMNVHLQRALDLVITAPAKTLYGLHNTTDFKTVSPNLPA
;
A
#
# COMPACT_ATOMS: atom_id res chain seq x y z
N MET A 1 -11.37 5.76 -4.74
CA MET A 1 -10.71 6.59 -5.80
C MET A 1 -9.65 7.52 -5.21
N TRP A 2 -9.95 8.28 -4.15
CA TRP A 2 -8.96 9.13 -3.47
C TRP A 2 -7.74 8.35 -2.95
N VAL A 3 -7.97 7.28 -2.17
CA VAL A 3 -6.92 6.44 -1.60
C VAL A 3 -6.00 5.87 -2.68
N LYS A 4 -6.59 5.38 -3.78
CA LYS A 4 -5.85 4.89 -4.95
C LYS A 4 -4.90 5.95 -5.51
N ILE A 5 -5.41 7.16 -5.77
CA ILE A 5 -4.61 8.24 -6.36
C ILE A 5 -3.44 8.58 -5.44
N ILE A 6 -3.72 8.84 -4.16
CA ILE A 6 -2.66 9.18 -3.19
C ILE A 6 -1.65 8.05 -3.04
N SER A 7 -2.09 6.79 -3.00
CA SER A 7 -1.21 5.64 -2.90
C SER A 7 -0.32 5.49 -4.14
N ILE A 8 -0.85 5.67 -5.35
CA ILE A 8 -0.06 5.64 -6.59
C ILE A 8 0.94 6.80 -6.64
N CYS A 9 0.52 8.02 -6.29
CA CYS A 9 1.38 9.20 -6.27
C CYS A 9 2.51 9.08 -5.25
N TYR A 10 2.25 8.48 -4.08
CA TYR A 10 3.23 8.22 -3.05
C TYR A 10 4.23 7.12 -3.46
N VAL A 11 3.71 5.99 -3.93
CA VAL A 11 4.52 4.80 -4.26
C VAL A 11 5.33 5.03 -5.53
N GLY A 12 4.74 5.68 -6.52
CA GLY A 12 5.30 5.85 -7.84
C GLY A 12 5.24 4.56 -8.67
N ASN A 13 5.57 4.68 -9.95
CA ASN A 13 5.53 3.57 -10.89
C ASN A 13 6.91 2.93 -11.16
N GLY A 14 8.00 3.48 -10.63
CA GLY A 14 9.35 2.97 -10.85
C GLY A 14 9.95 3.32 -12.22
N HIS A 15 9.37 4.28 -12.94
CA HIS A 15 9.87 4.76 -14.23
C HIS A 15 10.27 6.24 -14.19
N GLY A 16 11.11 6.65 -15.14
CA GLY A 16 11.48 8.05 -15.35
C GLY A 16 12.30 8.66 -14.21
N TYR A 17 12.38 9.99 -14.20
CA TYR A 17 13.06 10.74 -13.16
C TYR A 17 12.36 10.51 -11.81
N ARG A 18 13.13 10.36 -10.73
CA ARG A 18 12.61 10.13 -9.36
C ARG A 18 11.67 8.93 -9.19
N GLN A 19 11.69 7.99 -10.15
CA GLN A 19 10.92 6.74 -10.12
C GLN A 19 9.40 6.98 -10.11
N GLY A 20 8.95 8.03 -10.81
CA GLY A 20 7.54 8.34 -11.03
C GLY A 20 6.88 9.09 -9.87
N VAL A 21 7.68 9.73 -9.00
CA VAL A 21 7.19 10.54 -7.89
C VAL A 21 7.69 11.97 -8.04
N ASP A 22 6.78 12.93 -7.90
CA ASP A 22 7.13 14.33 -7.75
C ASP A 22 7.59 14.58 -6.29
N GLU A 23 8.89 14.77 -6.10
CA GLU A 23 9.48 15.06 -4.79
C GLU A 23 8.97 16.37 -4.18
N GLN A 24 8.53 17.34 -4.97
CA GLN A 24 7.93 18.57 -4.43
C GLN A 24 6.54 18.29 -3.85
N ALA A 25 5.84 17.32 -4.40
CA ALA A 25 4.51 16.91 -3.93
C ALA A 25 4.54 15.85 -2.83
N LEU A 26 5.67 15.13 -2.66
CA LEU A 26 5.83 14.05 -1.70
C LEU A 26 5.46 14.41 -0.25
N PRO A 27 5.83 15.60 0.29
CA PRO A 27 5.41 15.99 1.64
C PRO A 27 3.88 16.02 1.82
N TYR A 28 3.16 16.50 0.81
CA TYR A 28 1.69 16.52 0.85
C TYR A 28 1.10 15.10 0.79
N TYR A 29 1.70 14.20 0.00
CA TYR A 29 1.25 12.80 -0.03
C TYR A 29 1.49 12.10 1.31
N GLN A 30 2.60 12.40 2.00
CA GLN A 30 2.86 11.93 3.36
C GLN A 30 1.80 12.43 4.34
N ASP A 31 1.43 13.71 4.26
CA ASP A 31 0.38 14.29 5.08
C ASP A 31 -0.98 13.63 4.79
N TYR A 32 -1.33 13.37 3.53
CA TYR A 32 -2.58 12.69 3.18
C TYR A 32 -2.62 11.24 3.65
N VAL A 33 -1.54 10.47 3.44
CA VAL A 33 -1.44 9.09 3.94
C VAL A 33 -1.53 9.07 5.46
N SER A 34 -0.86 9.98 6.16
CA SER A 34 -0.92 10.06 7.62
C SER A 34 -2.32 10.42 8.13
N ASN A 35 -3.17 11.00 7.29
CA ASN A 35 -4.56 11.32 7.60
C ASN A 35 -5.55 10.19 7.25
N PHE A 36 -5.13 9.13 6.56
CA PHE A 36 -6.02 8.01 6.25
C PHE A 36 -6.72 7.48 7.50
N THR A 37 -8.03 7.38 7.41
CA THR A 37 -8.91 6.71 8.36
C THR A 37 -8.76 5.19 8.26
N GLU A 38 -9.33 4.46 9.21
CA GLU A 38 -9.32 2.99 9.15
C GLU A 38 -9.97 2.47 7.85
N ALA A 39 -11.08 3.08 7.41
CA ALA A 39 -11.75 2.74 6.16
C ALA A 39 -10.85 2.98 4.93
N GLU A 40 -10.10 4.08 4.92
CA GLU A 40 -9.15 4.38 3.85
C GLU A 40 -7.93 3.44 3.87
N ALA A 41 -7.46 3.03 5.05
CA ALA A 41 -6.43 2.01 5.17
C ALA A 41 -6.93 0.63 4.68
N VAL A 42 -8.20 0.30 4.88
CA VAL A 42 -8.83 -0.88 4.28
C VAL A 42 -8.92 -0.74 2.76
N GLU A 43 -9.32 0.41 2.23
CA GLU A 43 -9.30 0.67 0.77
C GLU A 43 -7.88 0.48 0.21
N PHE A 44 -6.85 0.96 0.92
CA PHE A 44 -5.45 0.76 0.55
C PHE A 44 -5.08 -0.73 0.42
N ILE A 45 -5.48 -1.57 1.39
CA ILE A 45 -5.27 -3.02 1.30
C ILE A 45 -5.99 -3.62 0.09
N ARG A 46 -7.19 -3.14 -0.24
CA ARG A 46 -7.96 -3.63 -1.39
C ARG A 46 -7.30 -3.26 -2.73
N LEU A 47 -6.45 -2.24 -2.80
CA LEU A 47 -5.71 -1.88 -4.02
C LEU A 47 -4.79 -3.00 -4.52
N PHE A 48 -4.38 -3.94 -3.69
CA PHE A 48 -3.56 -5.09 -4.12
C PHE A 48 -4.32 -6.07 -5.04
N LEU A 49 -5.65 -5.95 -5.12
CA LEU A 49 -6.49 -6.64 -6.11
C LEU A 49 -6.49 -5.92 -7.46
N GLU A 50 -6.07 -4.65 -7.51
CA GLU A 50 -6.09 -3.84 -8.72
C GLU A 50 -4.75 -3.95 -9.49
N PRO A 51 -4.76 -4.44 -10.75
CA PRO A 51 -3.52 -4.60 -11.53
C PRO A 51 -2.72 -3.31 -11.73
N GLU A 52 -3.42 -2.17 -11.84
CA GLU A 52 -2.81 -0.85 -12.00
C GLU A 52 -1.94 -0.46 -10.81
N PHE A 53 -2.38 -0.80 -9.59
CA PHE A 53 -1.61 -0.54 -8.37
C PHE A 53 -0.57 -1.62 -8.11
N ALA A 54 -0.90 -2.89 -8.36
CA ALA A 54 -0.05 -4.03 -8.02
C ALA A 54 1.14 -4.22 -8.98
N SER A 55 0.96 -3.95 -10.29
CA SER A 55 1.99 -4.25 -11.30
C SER A 55 3.34 -3.52 -11.11
N PRO A 56 3.39 -2.24 -10.69
CA PRO A 56 4.67 -1.56 -10.47
C PRO A 56 5.46 -2.10 -9.28
N LEU A 57 4.82 -2.83 -8.35
CA LEU A 57 5.43 -3.36 -7.12
C LEU A 57 6.43 -4.49 -7.37
N SER A 58 6.59 -4.94 -8.62
CA SER A 58 7.71 -5.81 -9.04
C SER A 58 9.05 -5.08 -9.07
N ARG A 59 9.05 -3.74 -9.03
CA ARG A 59 10.24 -2.87 -9.05
C ARG A 59 10.67 -2.50 -7.63
N SER A 60 11.98 -2.37 -7.41
CA SER A 60 12.55 -2.16 -6.08
C SER A 60 12.04 -0.90 -5.37
N THR A 61 11.87 0.23 -6.08
CA THR A 61 11.47 1.50 -5.45
C THR A 61 9.98 1.52 -5.08
N PRO A 62 9.03 1.17 -5.97
CA PRO A 62 7.64 0.98 -5.60
C PRO A 62 7.44 -0.06 -4.48
N ASP A 63 8.14 -1.20 -4.54
CA ASP A 63 8.09 -2.23 -3.48
C ASP A 63 8.51 -1.66 -2.12
N LYS A 64 9.60 -0.89 -2.07
CA LYS A 64 10.03 -0.22 -0.83
C LYS A 64 8.99 0.78 -0.34
N ARG A 65 8.53 1.69 -1.20
CA ARG A 65 7.62 2.80 -0.81
C ARG A 65 6.24 2.29 -0.38
N VAL A 66 5.72 1.23 -0.99
CA VAL A 66 4.44 0.66 -0.55
C VAL A 66 4.55 0.01 0.82
N ARG A 67 5.71 -0.56 1.17
CA ARG A 67 5.98 -1.06 2.53
C ARG A 67 6.11 0.07 3.54
N ASP A 68 6.77 1.17 3.16
CA ASP A 68 6.85 2.38 3.99
C ASP A 68 5.43 2.94 4.26
N LEU A 69 4.58 3.00 3.23
CA LEU A 69 3.17 3.40 3.35
C LEU A 69 2.41 2.46 4.30
N ALA A 70 2.55 1.13 4.11
CA ALA A 70 1.92 0.15 4.99
C ALA A 70 2.41 0.26 6.45
N ALA A 71 3.69 0.56 6.67
CA ALA A 71 4.24 0.78 8.01
C ALA A 71 3.66 2.03 8.68
N ILE A 72 3.46 3.12 7.93
CA ILE A 72 2.79 4.34 8.43
C ILE A 72 1.36 4.01 8.90
N LEU A 73 0.58 3.32 8.06
CA LEU A 73 -0.79 2.94 8.41
C LEU A 73 -0.81 1.97 9.59
N LYS A 74 0.16 1.05 9.67
CA LYS A 74 0.26 0.09 10.77
C LYS A 74 0.57 0.80 12.09
N ALA A 75 1.41 1.83 12.09
CA ALA A 75 1.68 2.60 13.30
C ALA A 75 0.47 3.41 13.77
N LYS A 76 -0.45 3.77 12.87
CA LYS A 76 -1.60 4.63 13.16
C LYS A 76 -2.82 3.88 13.69
N HIS A 77 -3.14 2.72 13.14
CA HIS A 77 -4.38 2.01 13.42
C HIS A 77 -4.18 0.89 14.45
N MET A 78 -5.20 0.52 15.23
CA MET A 78 -5.07 -0.52 16.27
C MET A 78 -5.90 -1.78 15.98
N ASN A 79 -6.73 -1.77 14.93
CA ASN A 79 -7.58 -2.89 14.57
C ASN A 79 -6.74 -4.13 14.19
N VAL A 80 -6.93 -5.23 14.92
CA VAL A 80 -6.12 -6.45 14.79
C VAL A 80 -6.20 -7.06 13.38
N HIS A 81 -7.33 -6.96 12.69
CA HIS A 81 -7.48 -7.50 11.34
C HIS A 81 -6.76 -6.64 10.31
N LEU A 82 -6.86 -5.32 10.42
CA LEU A 82 -6.11 -4.38 9.58
C LEU A 82 -4.59 -4.50 9.84
N GLN A 83 -4.19 -4.60 11.10
CA GLN A 83 -2.79 -4.83 11.51
C GLN A 83 -2.19 -6.06 10.82
N ARG A 84 -2.91 -7.18 10.85
CA ARG A 84 -2.48 -8.42 10.17
C ARG A 84 -2.35 -8.23 8.66
N ALA A 85 -3.29 -7.52 8.02
CA ALA A 85 -3.24 -7.26 6.58
C ALA A 85 -2.03 -6.39 6.20
N LEU A 86 -1.77 -5.33 6.98
CA LEU A 86 -0.62 -4.45 6.78
C LEU A 86 0.70 -5.19 7.03
N ASP A 87 0.74 -6.10 8.00
CA ASP A 87 1.90 -6.97 8.23
C ASP A 87 2.22 -7.85 7.02
N LEU A 88 1.21 -8.44 6.37
CA LEU A 88 1.44 -9.22 5.14
C LEU A 88 2.10 -8.37 4.05
N VAL A 89 1.74 -7.09 3.93
CA VAL A 89 2.38 -6.17 2.97
C VAL A 89 3.83 -5.90 3.37
N ILE A 90 4.10 -5.63 4.65
CA ILE A 90 5.44 -5.27 5.15
C ILE A 90 6.40 -6.46 5.05
N THR A 91 5.96 -7.68 5.34
CA THR A 91 6.82 -8.86 5.48
C THR A 91 6.84 -9.75 4.25
N ALA A 92 6.00 -9.51 3.23
CA ALA A 92 6.03 -10.29 1.99
C ALA A 92 7.44 -10.29 1.38
N PRO A 93 7.89 -11.37 0.72
CA PRO A 93 9.17 -11.36 0.03
C PRO A 93 9.31 -10.18 -0.93
N ALA A 94 10.54 -9.68 -1.10
CA ALA A 94 10.79 -8.53 -1.96
C ALA A 94 10.32 -8.81 -3.40
N LYS A 95 9.68 -7.82 -4.03
CA LYS A 95 9.19 -7.88 -5.42
C LYS A 95 8.10 -8.93 -5.67
N THR A 96 7.47 -9.51 -4.65
CA THR A 96 6.34 -10.44 -4.81
C THR A 96 4.98 -9.80 -4.55
N LEU A 97 4.96 -8.51 -4.14
CA LEU A 97 3.74 -7.81 -3.77
C LEU A 97 2.71 -7.71 -4.91
N TYR A 98 3.14 -7.75 -6.16
CA TYR A 98 2.24 -7.78 -7.33
C TYR A 98 1.27 -8.99 -7.32
N GLY A 99 1.68 -10.09 -6.67
CA GLY A 99 0.90 -11.32 -6.53
C GLY A 99 0.32 -11.53 -5.14
N LEU A 100 0.39 -10.54 -4.23
CA LEU A 100 -0.01 -10.70 -2.84
C LEU A 100 -1.45 -11.20 -2.69
N HIS A 101 -2.37 -10.69 -3.51
CA HIS A 101 -3.78 -11.09 -3.49
C HIS A 101 -4.02 -12.58 -3.80
N ASN A 102 -3.07 -13.26 -4.43
CA ASN A 102 -3.18 -14.68 -4.76
C ASN A 102 -2.78 -15.60 -3.61
N THR A 103 -2.06 -15.07 -2.62
CA THR A 103 -1.59 -15.85 -1.45
C THR A 103 -2.77 -16.30 -0.59
N THR A 104 -2.63 -17.47 0.04
CA THR A 104 -3.62 -18.00 0.97
C THR A 104 -3.83 -17.04 2.15
N ASP A 105 -2.74 -16.51 2.71
CA ASP A 105 -2.81 -15.62 3.88
C ASP A 105 -3.61 -14.35 3.59
N PHE A 106 -3.41 -13.73 2.42
CA PHE A 106 -4.17 -12.54 2.03
C PHE A 106 -5.66 -12.85 1.85
N LYS A 107 -5.98 -13.99 1.22
CA LYS A 107 -7.37 -14.46 1.05
C LYS A 107 -8.05 -14.78 2.38
N THR A 108 -7.30 -15.21 3.39
CA THR A 108 -7.81 -15.45 4.75
C THR A 108 -8.05 -14.15 5.52
N VAL A 109 -7.20 -13.13 5.36
CA VAL A 109 -7.34 -11.88 6.10
C VAL A 109 -8.34 -10.92 5.45
N SER A 110 -8.42 -10.87 4.11
CA SER A 110 -9.25 -9.91 3.38
C SER A 110 -10.74 -9.89 3.78
N PRO A 111 -11.42 -11.02 4.04
CA PRO A 111 -12.82 -11.02 4.49
C PRO A 111 -13.03 -10.49 5.91
N ASN A 112 -11.97 -10.46 6.73
CA ASN A 112 -12.02 -10.03 8.12
C ASN A 112 -11.68 -8.54 8.30
N LEU A 113 -11.41 -7.82 7.21
CA LEU A 113 -11.16 -6.37 7.26
C LEU A 113 -12.41 -5.64 7.78
N PRO A 114 -12.24 -4.58 8.58
CA PRO A 114 -13.35 -3.77 9.03
C PRO A 114 -14.11 -3.16 7.84
N ALA A 115 -15.38 -2.86 8.08
CA ALA A 115 -16.28 -2.29 7.07
C ALA A 115 -15.84 -0.88 6.63
#